data_AF-A0A6I1ZSF8-F1
#
_entry.id   AF-A0A6I1ZSF8-F1
#
_cell.length_a   1.000
_cell.length_b   1.000
_cell.length_c   1.000
_cell.angle_alpha   90.00
_cell.angle_beta   90.00
_cell.angle_gamma   90.00
#
_symmetry.space_group_name_H-M   'P 1'
#
loop_
_entity.id
_entity.type
_entity.pdbx_description
1 polymer ?
#
loop_
_entity_poly.entity_id
_entity_poly.type
_entity_poly.pdbx_seq_one_letter_code
_entity_poly.pdbx_strand_id
1 'polypeptide(L)'
;GTVLATPAAAKKTKGGTKEISKEKPPIVARIAGEVSVKKSQLFISYEEREEREYAVPTTTGIRVQSGEEIHAGQRLTDGSVNPQDILRILGREAVQQYLVDEVQKVYRSQGVNINDKHIEIIAHQMLTKVRIDSAGDTDLVPDELIDKFTYEDINAKVLAEGGEPATAHTVLLGITKASLNSDSWLAAASFQETTRVLTEAAVYGKIDRLVGLKENVIIGKLIPAYSPSLEKTLAALAEESKAVPDLSFGEMTEGVPGPMVAEAPEDLLNQLLDKASQESSSLTTPEEEIGPPGSEDDGPKSED
;
A
#
# COMPACT_ATOMS: atom_id res chain seq x y z
N GLY A 1 -43.55 9.72 0.19
CA GLY A 1 -44.70 10.14 -0.65
C GLY A 1 -46.00 9.90 0.11
N THR A 2 -47.07 10.60 -0.26
CA THR A 2 -48.39 10.52 0.41
C THR A 2 -49.14 9.23 0.05
N VAL A 3 -49.86 8.65 1.01
CA VAL A 3 -50.76 7.50 0.78
C VAL A 3 -52.16 8.00 0.41
N LEU A 4 -52.82 7.34 -0.55
CA LEU A 4 -54.15 7.70 -1.05
C LEU A 4 -55.21 6.61 -0.73
N ALA A 5 -56.42 7.07 -0.40
CA ALA A 5 -57.71 6.36 -0.38
C ALA A 5 -58.04 5.33 0.73
N THR A 6 -59.29 5.43 1.21
CA THR A 6 -60.13 4.51 2.02
C THR A 6 -61.56 5.11 2.06
N PRO A 7 -62.64 4.48 2.58
CA PRO A 7 -62.77 3.22 3.36
C PRO A 7 -63.22 2.02 2.49
N ALA A 8 -64.36 1.28 2.54
CA ALA A 8 -65.65 1.30 3.28
C ALA A 8 -66.41 -0.04 3.10
N ALA A 9 -67.35 -0.48 3.95
CA ALA A 9 -67.67 -0.13 5.35
C ALA A 9 -68.67 -1.13 6.00
N ALA A 10 -68.53 -1.36 7.31
CA ALA A 10 -69.47 -2.06 8.23
C ALA A 10 -69.66 -3.60 8.00
N LYS A 11 -70.10 -4.43 8.96
CA LYS A 11 -70.84 -4.32 10.25
C LYS A 11 -70.30 -5.42 11.23
N LYS A 12 -70.60 -5.52 12.53
CA LYS A 12 -71.14 -4.67 13.63
C LYS A 12 -70.96 -5.46 14.94
N THR A 13 -70.62 -4.80 16.05
CA THR A 13 -70.98 -5.22 17.43
C THR A 13 -71.22 -3.97 18.29
N LYS A 14 -71.97 -4.11 19.40
CA LYS A 14 -72.36 -3.00 20.29
C LYS A 14 -71.51 -2.99 21.56
N GLY A 15 -71.22 -1.82 22.13
CA GLY A 15 -70.67 -1.72 23.48
C GLY A 15 -70.50 -0.29 24.01
N GLY A 16 -71.38 0.12 24.95
CA GLY A 16 -71.15 1.16 25.97
C GLY A 16 -70.53 2.50 25.58
N THR A 17 -71.35 3.55 25.46
CA THR A 17 -70.88 4.94 25.56
C THR A 17 -70.27 5.20 26.94
N LYS A 18 -69.06 5.76 27.00
CA LYS A 18 -68.49 6.37 28.21
C LYS A 18 -67.79 7.70 27.89
N GLU A 19 -67.59 8.50 28.92
CA GLU A 19 -67.46 9.96 28.81
C GLU A 19 -66.15 10.46 28.19
N ILE A 20 -66.27 11.57 27.45
CA ILE A 20 -65.18 12.20 26.70
C ILE A 20 -64.14 12.76 27.66
N SER A 21 -62.97 12.11 27.75
CA SER A 21 -61.91 12.43 28.70
C SER A 21 -60.56 12.67 28.00
N LYS A 22 -60.43 13.86 27.38
CA LYS A 22 -59.19 14.45 26.81
C LYS A 22 -58.22 13.41 26.23
N GLU A 23 -58.61 12.78 25.13
CA GLU A 23 -57.81 11.73 24.48
C GLU A 23 -56.44 12.26 24.05
N LYS A 24 -55.39 11.81 24.74
CA LYS A 24 -54.03 11.85 24.21
C LYS A 24 -53.96 10.85 23.04
N PRO A 25 -53.31 11.17 21.92
CA PRO A 25 -53.18 10.24 20.81
C PRO A 25 -52.49 8.94 21.28
N PRO A 26 -52.97 7.76 20.88
CA PRO A 26 -52.39 6.50 21.29
C PRO A 26 -50.96 6.36 20.76
N ILE A 27 -50.03 6.00 21.64
CA ILE A 27 -48.62 5.77 21.28
C ILE A 27 -48.53 4.39 20.62
N VAL A 28 -48.30 4.37 19.31
CA VAL A 28 -48.02 3.15 18.55
C VAL A 28 -46.53 2.81 18.56
N ALA A 29 -46.20 1.53 18.67
CA ALA A 29 -44.85 1.03 18.54
C ALA A 29 -44.33 1.22 17.10
N ARG A 30 -43.05 1.61 16.97
CA ARG A 30 -42.38 1.75 15.66
C ARG A 30 -41.64 0.49 15.20
N ILE A 31 -41.28 -0.38 16.15
CA ILE A 31 -40.42 -1.55 15.98
C ILE A 31 -41.06 -2.70 16.79
N ALA A 32 -40.96 -3.94 16.29
CA ALA A 32 -41.38 -5.12 17.04
C ALA A 32 -40.30 -5.51 18.05
N GLY A 33 -40.70 -5.82 19.29
CA GLY A 33 -39.79 -6.16 20.39
C GLY A 33 -40.54 -6.41 21.69
N GLU A 34 -39.81 -6.77 22.74
CA GLU A 34 -40.37 -6.95 24.08
C GLU A 34 -40.66 -5.59 24.73
N VAL A 35 -41.84 -5.45 25.35
CA VAL A 35 -42.28 -4.21 26.00
C VAL A 35 -42.13 -4.31 27.51
N SER A 36 -41.19 -3.57 28.08
CA SER A 36 -41.05 -3.44 29.54
C SER A 36 -41.60 -2.09 30.04
N VAL A 37 -42.36 -2.13 31.15
CA VAL A 37 -43.06 -0.97 31.70
C VAL A 37 -42.51 -0.64 33.08
N LYS A 38 -41.89 0.53 33.25
CA LYS A 38 -41.33 0.98 34.53
C LYS A 38 -41.91 2.34 34.91
N LYS A 39 -42.67 2.39 36.01
CA LYS A 39 -43.15 3.61 36.70
C LYS A 39 -43.73 4.71 35.78
N SER A 40 -44.49 4.34 34.74
CA SER A 40 -45.08 5.22 33.70
C SER A 40 -44.22 5.54 32.46
N GLN A 41 -43.12 4.83 32.23
CA GLN A 41 -42.41 4.80 30.94
C GLN A 41 -42.52 3.42 30.28
N LEU A 42 -42.66 3.43 28.94
CA LEU A 42 -42.65 2.26 28.07
C LEU A 42 -41.27 2.16 27.41
N PHE A 43 -40.63 1.00 27.51
CA PHE A 43 -39.39 0.67 26.80
C PHE A 43 -39.66 -0.50 25.87
N ILE A 44 -39.15 -0.43 24.64
CA ILE A 44 -39.19 -1.53 23.67
C ILE A 44 -37.75 -1.99 23.46
N SER A 45 -37.44 -3.24 23.86
CA SER A 45 -36.17 -3.89 23.59
C SER A 45 -36.33 -4.85 22.41
N TYR A 46 -35.46 -4.73 21.43
CA TYR A 46 -35.40 -5.62 20.26
C TYR A 46 -33.95 -6.06 20.03
N GLU A 47 -33.78 -7.26 19.49
CA GLU A 47 -32.50 -7.76 18.99
C GLU A 47 -32.54 -7.71 17.47
N GLU A 48 -31.53 -7.12 16.85
CA GLU A 48 -31.39 -7.01 15.41
C GLU A 48 -30.36 -8.02 14.93
N ARG A 49 -30.81 -9.02 14.17
CA ARG A 49 -29.98 -10.14 13.71
C ARG A 49 -29.77 -10.05 12.20
N GLU A 50 -28.58 -9.62 11.80
CA GLU A 50 -28.16 -9.68 10.41
C GLU A 50 -27.68 -11.10 10.07
N GLU A 51 -28.35 -11.78 9.14
CA GLU A 51 -27.91 -13.07 8.59
C GLU A 51 -27.38 -12.86 7.16
N ARG A 52 -26.20 -13.42 6.86
CA ARG A 52 -25.57 -13.36 5.54
C ARG A 52 -25.36 -14.76 4.98
N GLU A 53 -25.96 -15.04 3.83
CA GLU A 53 -25.83 -16.33 3.13
C GLU A 53 -24.60 -16.32 2.22
N TYR A 54 -23.84 -17.43 2.23
CA TYR A 54 -22.64 -17.62 1.40
C TYR A 54 -22.76 -18.93 0.61
N ALA A 55 -22.71 -18.85 -0.72
CA ALA A 55 -22.81 -20.00 -1.59
C ALA A 55 -21.50 -20.81 -1.60
N VAL A 56 -21.42 -21.86 -0.78
CA VAL A 56 -20.28 -22.79 -0.74
C VAL A 56 -20.49 -23.94 -1.74
N PRO A 57 -19.56 -24.19 -2.68
CA PRO A 57 -19.64 -25.34 -3.59
C PRO A 57 -19.59 -26.68 -2.83
N THR A 58 -20.44 -27.63 -3.21
CA THR A 58 -20.55 -28.96 -2.57
C THR A 58 -19.27 -29.80 -2.62
N THR A 59 -18.31 -29.43 -3.47
CA THR A 59 -16.97 -30.04 -3.56
C THR A 59 -16.01 -29.57 -2.47
N THR A 60 -16.32 -28.49 -1.76
CA THR A 60 -15.39 -27.82 -0.85
C THR A 60 -15.69 -28.20 0.60
N GLY A 61 -14.65 -28.61 1.33
CA GLY A 61 -14.76 -28.91 2.76
C GLY A 61 -15.14 -27.67 3.57
N ILE A 62 -16.09 -27.82 4.49
CA ILE A 62 -16.41 -26.83 5.53
C ILE A 62 -15.61 -27.19 6.78
N ARG A 63 -14.93 -26.21 7.37
CA ARG A 63 -13.97 -26.39 8.47
C ARG A 63 -14.55 -26.10 9.85
N VAL A 64 -15.65 -25.36 9.92
CA VAL A 64 -16.32 -24.90 11.15
C VAL A 64 -17.56 -25.74 11.46
N GLN A 65 -17.95 -25.79 12.74
CA GLN A 65 -19.15 -26.50 13.20
C GLN A 65 -20.34 -25.57 13.43
N SER A 66 -21.56 -26.11 13.35
CA SER A 66 -22.77 -25.32 13.61
C SER A 66 -22.87 -24.95 15.09
N GLY A 67 -22.92 -23.65 15.38
CA GLY A 67 -22.86 -23.11 16.75
C GLY A 67 -21.45 -22.77 17.26
N GLU A 68 -20.43 -22.86 16.41
CA GLU A 68 -19.08 -22.36 16.71
C GLU A 68 -19.05 -20.81 16.63
N GLU A 69 -18.44 -20.15 17.62
CA GLU A 69 -18.16 -18.72 17.54
C GLU A 69 -16.99 -18.48 16.58
N ILE A 70 -17.22 -17.68 15.52
CA ILE A 70 -16.23 -17.38 14.49
C ILE A 70 -15.75 -15.93 14.57
N HIS A 71 -14.47 -15.71 14.29
CA HIS A 71 -13.89 -14.37 14.19
C HIS A 71 -13.83 -13.88 12.73
N ALA A 72 -13.78 -12.55 12.55
CA ALA A 72 -13.60 -11.95 11.24
C ALA A 72 -12.32 -12.50 10.57
N GLY A 73 -12.40 -12.89 9.30
CA GLY A 73 -11.27 -13.46 8.55
C GLY A 73 -10.94 -14.93 8.85
N GLN A 74 -11.67 -15.61 9.74
CA GLN A 74 -11.52 -17.04 9.98
C GLN A 74 -11.87 -17.86 8.73
N ARG A 75 -11.07 -18.89 8.41
CA ARG A 75 -11.27 -19.74 7.23
C ARG A 75 -12.42 -20.73 7.47
N LEU A 76 -13.60 -20.42 6.94
CA LEU A 76 -14.80 -21.27 7.05
C LEU A 76 -14.73 -22.52 6.15
N THR A 77 -13.97 -22.46 5.06
CA THR A 77 -13.84 -23.52 4.05
C THR A 77 -12.38 -23.85 3.74
N ASP A 78 -12.15 -25.01 3.11
CA ASP A 78 -10.88 -25.35 2.50
C ASP A 78 -10.63 -24.58 1.19
N GLY A 79 -9.34 -24.45 0.84
CA GLY A 79 -8.87 -23.75 -0.37
C GLY A 79 -7.79 -22.70 -0.08
N SER A 80 -7.36 -22.02 -1.14
CA SER A 80 -6.55 -20.79 -1.04
C SER A 80 -7.45 -19.59 -0.69
N VAL A 81 -6.94 -18.67 0.11
CA VAL A 81 -7.66 -17.43 0.47
C VAL A 81 -7.27 -16.32 -0.51
N ASN A 82 -8.25 -15.55 -0.97
CA ASN A 82 -8.02 -14.36 -1.80
C ASN A 82 -7.40 -13.23 -0.97
N PRO A 83 -6.19 -12.73 -1.32
CA PRO A 83 -5.56 -11.60 -0.61
C PRO A 83 -6.42 -10.33 -0.56
N GLN A 84 -7.28 -10.09 -1.55
CA GLN A 84 -8.13 -8.88 -1.58
C GLN A 84 -9.26 -8.93 -0.54
N ASP A 85 -9.73 -10.13 -0.18
CA ASP A 85 -10.76 -10.28 0.86
C ASP A 85 -10.12 -10.20 2.25
N ILE A 86 -8.88 -10.70 2.42
CA ILE A 86 -8.07 -10.44 3.61
C ILE A 86 -7.87 -8.93 3.80
N LEU A 87 -7.55 -8.18 2.74
CA LEU A 87 -7.34 -6.73 2.80
C LEU A 87 -8.59 -5.98 3.32
N ARG A 88 -9.77 -6.42 2.88
CA ARG A 88 -11.07 -5.82 3.22
C ARG A 88 -11.57 -6.18 4.62
N ILE A 89 -11.16 -7.33 5.16
CA ILE A 89 -11.69 -7.87 6.42
C ILE A 89 -10.70 -7.68 7.59
N LEU A 90 -9.40 -7.87 7.34
CA LEU A 90 -8.33 -7.87 8.34
C LEU A 90 -7.30 -6.73 8.16
N GLY A 91 -7.40 -5.94 7.09
CA GLY A 91 -6.51 -4.80 6.84
C GLY A 91 -5.17 -5.19 6.20
N ARG A 92 -4.24 -4.23 6.18
CA ARG A 92 -2.98 -4.28 5.42
C ARG A 92 -2.01 -5.30 5.99
N GLU A 93 -1.84 -5.30 7.31
CA GLU A 93 -0.83 -6.04 8.04
C GLU A 93 -1.05 -7.55 7.89
N ALA A 94 -2.31 -7.99 7.96
CA ALA A 94 -2.71 -9.37 7.73
C ALA A 94 -2.45 -9.85 6.29
N VAL A 95 -2.58 -8.96 5.29
CA VAL A 95 -2.24 -9.28 3.89
C VAL A 95 -0.73 -9.41 3.71
N GLN A 96 0.05 -8.50 4.29
CA GLN A 96 1.51 -8.58 4.22
C GLN A 96 2.02 -9.86 4.86
N GLN A 97 1.53 -10.21 6.06
CA GLN A 97 1.87 -11.47 6.73
C GLN A 97 1.47 -12.69 5.88
N TYR A 98 0.25 -12.73 5.34
CA TYR A 98 -0.21 -13.83 4.48
C TYR A 98 0.63 -14.00 3.21
N LEU A 99 1.03 -12.90 2.57
CA LEU A 99 1.88 -12.92 1.38
C LEU A 99 3.30 -13.41 1.72
N VAL A 100 3.86 -12.96 2.86
CA VAL A 100 5.17 -13.45 3.35
C VAL A 100 5.10 -14.95 3.62
N ASP A 101 4.15 -15.41 4.45
CA ASP A 101 4.05 -16.81 4.86
C ASP A 101 3.86 -17.77 3.68
N GLU A 102 2.94 -17.46 2.75
CA GLU A 102 2.61 -18.38 1.65
C GLU A 102 3.70 -18.40 0.56
N VAL A 103 4.40 -17.28 0.31
CA VAL A 103 5.58 -17.25 -0.59
C VAL A 103 6.77 -17.97 0.06
N GLN A 104 7.07 -17.68 1.32
CA GLN A 104 8.19 -18.25 2.06
C GLN A 104 8.02 -19.77 2.27
N LYS A 105 6.79 -20.25 2.43
CA LYS A 105 6.44 -21.68 2.44
C LYS A 105 6.84 -22.40 1.14
N VAL A 106 6.71 -21.75 -0.01
CA VAL A 106 7.16 -22.32 -1.30
C VAL A 106 8.69 -22.38 -1.36
N TYR A 107 9.40 -21.31 -1.01
CA TYR A 107 10.87 -21.32 -1.00
C TYR A 107 11.45 -22.33 0.00
N ARG A 108 10.90 -22.39 1.22
CA ARG A 108 11.25 -23.41 2.23
C ARG A 108 10.99 -24.84 1.72
N SER A 109 9.93 -25.08 0.96
CA SER A 109 9.69 -26.41 0.33
C SER A 109 10.69 -26.78 -0.77
N GLN A 110 11.39 -25.80 -1.34
CA GLN A 110 12.45 -25.98 -2.34
C GLN A 110 13.85 -25.97 -1.70
N GLY A 111 13.95 -25.87 -0.37
CA GLY A 111 15.23 -25.79 0.35
C GLY A 111 15.95 -24.43 0.24
N VAL A 112 15.29 -23.41 -0.33
CA VAL A 112 15.87 -22.07 -0.50
C VAL A 112 15.53 -21.20 0.70
N ASN A 113 16.54 -20.68 1.39
CA ASN A 113 16.36 -19.76 2.51
C ASN A 113 16.42 -18.31 2.01
N ILE A 114 15.33 -17.55 2.19
CA ILE A 114 15.25 -16.11 1.84
C ILE A 114 14.88 -15.34 3.10
N ASN A 115 15.47 -14.16 3.32
CA ASN A 115 15.09 -13.30 4.44
C ASN A 115 13.73 -12.65 4.18
N ASP A 116 12.80 -12.77 5.14
CA ASP A 116 11.40 -12.32 5.02
C ASP A 116 11.30 -10.83 4.61
N LYS A 117 12.26 -9.98 5.03
CA LYS A 117 12.36 -8.56 4.66
C LYS A 117 12.30 -8.29 3.16
N HIS A 118 12.85 -9.17 2.33
CA HIS A 118 12.81 -9.00 0.87
C HIS A 118 11.37 -9.16 0.33
N ILE A 119 10.59 -10.07 0.93
CA ILE A 119 9.20 -10.32 0.57
C ILE A 119 8.32 -9.19 1.15
N GLU A 120 8.60 -8.73 2.37
CA GLU A 120 7.94 -7.57 2.99
C GLU A 120 8.04 -6.29 2.13
N ILE A 121 9.23 -5.99 1.59
CA ILE A 121 9.45 -4.82 0.72
C ILE A 121 8.63 -4.92 -0.58
N ILE A 122 8.55 -6.11 -1.18
CA ILE A 122 7.74 -6.35 -2.37
C ILE A 122 6.24 -6.23 -2.05
N ALA A 123 5.79 -6.83 -0.94
CA ALA A 123 4.40 -6.76 -0.47
C ALA A 123 4.00 -5.32 -0.09
N HIS A 124 4.93 -4.52 0.45
CA HIS A 124 4.73 -3.09 0.69
C HIS A 124 4.43 -2.36 -0.64
N GLN A 125 5.27 -2.57 -1.66
CA GLN A 125 5.12 -1.92 -2.97
C GLN A 125 3.83 -2.31 -3.71
N MET A 126 3.28 -3.48 -3.41
CA MET A 126 1.97 -3.95 -3.90
C MET A 126 0.77 -3.28 -3.20
N LEU A 127 1.00 -2.56 -2.09
CA LEU A 127 -0.03 -1.96 -1.22
C LEU A 127 0.09 -0.43 -1.08
N THR A 128 0.97 0.23 -1.83
CA THR A 128 1.20 1.70 -1.75
C THR A 128 0.06 2.54 -2.35
N LYS A 129 -0.77 1.98 -3.23
CA LYS A 129 -1.83 2.73 -3.92
C LYS A 129 -3.21 2.51 -3.28
N VAL A 130 -4.00 3.58 -3.22
CA VAL A 130 -5.39 3.60 -2.74
C VAL A 130 -6.33 3.95 -3.89
N ARG A 131 -7.59 3.51 -3.83
CA ARG A 131 -8.67 3.94 -4.72
C ARG A 131 -9.61 4.87 -3.99
N ILE A 132 -9.92 6.03 -4.58
CA ILE A 132 -10.93 6.97 -4.05
C ILE A 132 -12.34 6.41 -4.25
N ASP A 133 -13.12 6.36 -3.16
CA ASP A 133 -14.54 6.01 -3.14
C ASP A 133 -15.42 7.27 -3.21
N SER A 134 -15.02 8.35 -2.56
CA SER A 134 -15.68 9.67 -2.60
C SER A 134 -14.65 10.79 -2.54
N ALA A 135 -14.84 11.84 -3.33
CA ALA A 135 -13.91 12.98 -3.42
C ALA A 135 -14.00 13.94 -2.22
N GLY A 136 -15.14 14.01 -1.52
CA GLY A 136 -15.40 15.08 -0.55
C GLY A 136 -15.29 16.47 -1.23
N ASP A 137 -14.60 17.39 -0.56
CA ASP A 137 -14.22 18.71 -1.09
C ASP A 137 -12.83 18.72 -1.78
N THR A 138 -12.24 17.56 -2.08
CA THR A 138 -10.92 17.47 -2.75
C THR A 138 -11.03 17.48 -4.28
N ASP A 139 -9.94 17.84 -4.97
CA ASP A 139 -9.81 17.74 -6.45
C ASP A 139 -9.72 16.29 -6.99
N LEU A 140 -9.90 15.26 -6.15
CA LEU A 140 -9.69 13.84 -6.51
C LEU A 140 -10.87 13.25 -7.27
N VAL A 141 -10.61 12.32 -8.20
CA VAL A 141 -11.68 11.67 -8.99
C VAL A 141 -12.07 10.32 -8.37
N PRO A 142 -13.38 9.99 -8.22
CA PRO A 142 -13.80 8.64 -7.83
C PRO A 142 -13.27 7.55 -8.77
N ASP A 143 -13.02 6.35 -8.22
CA ASP A 143 -12.35 5.21 -8.88
C ASP A 143 -10.86 5.44 -9.29
N GLU A 144 -10.30 6.65 -9.14
CA GLU A 144 -8.89 6.94 -9.41
C GLU A 144 -7.94 6.18 -8.47
N LEU A 145 -6.77 5.80 -8.98
CA LEU A 145 -5.70 5.16 -8.21
C LEU A 145 -4.58 6.18 -7.93
N ILE A 146 -4.47 6.62 -6.69
CA ILE A 146 -3.47 7.58 -6.21
C ILE A 146 -2.52 6.92 -5.21
N ASP A 147 -1.33 7.50 -4.99
CA ASP A 147 -0.47 7.07 -3.90
C ASP A 147 -1.07 7.37 -2.53
N LYS A 148 -0.92 6.43 -1.58
CA LYS A 148 -1.39 6.59 -0.21
C LYS A 148 -0.81 7.85 0.44
N PHE A 149 0.48 8.13 0.28
CA PHE A 149 1.11 9.29 0.90
C PHE A 149 0.57 10.60 0.31
N THR A 150 0.39 10.67 -1.01
CA THR A 150 -0.20 11.84 -1.68
C THR A 150 -1.67 12.06 -1.30
N TYR A 151 -2.45 10.98 -1.16
CA TYR A 151 -3.82 11.03 -0.65
C TYR A 151 -3.89 11.54 0.81
N GLU A 152 -3.02 11.04 1.69
CA GLU A 152 -2.91 11.51 3.08
C GLU A 152 -2.50 13.00 3.15
N ASP A 153 -1.56 13.43 2.31
CA ASP A 153 -1.14 14.84 2.17
C ASP A 153 -2.22 15.77 1.60
N ILE A 154 -3.14 15.27 0.76
CA ILE A 154 -4.26 16.05 0.20
C ILE A 154 -5.36 16.18 1.26
N ASN A 155 -5.77 15.07 1.87
CA ASN A 155 -6.77 15.06 2.92
C ASN A 155 -6.34 15.88 4.15
N ALA A 156 -5.06 15.85 4.53
CA ALA A 156 -4.54 16.66 5.64
C ALA A 156 -4.69 18.18 5.39
N LYS A 157 -4.64 18.64 4.14
CA LYS A 157 -4.83 20.05 3.78
C LYS A 157 -6.31 20.44 3.84
N VAL A 158 -7.18 19.69 3.16
CA VAL A 158 -8.63 19.97 3.17
C VAL A 158 -9.22 19.89 4.58
N LEU A 159 -8.76 18.94 5.41
CA LEU A 159 -9.15 18.85 6.82
C LEU A 159 -8.65 20.04 7.67
N ALA A 160 -7.48 20.61 7.35
CA ALA A 160 -6.95 21.81 8.01
C ALA A 160 -7.67 23.10 7.55
N GLU A 161 -8.18 23.12 6.32
CA GLU A 161 -9.04 24.18 5.79
C GLU A 161 -10.50 24.06 6.25
N GLY A 162 -10.90 22.88 6.75
CA GLY A 162 -12.20 22.61 7.38
C GLY A 162 -13.26 22.00 6.45
N GLY A 163 -12.86 21.52 5.26
CA GLY A 163 -13.74 20.80 4.33
C GLY A 163 -13.88 19.31 4.63
N GLU A 164 -14.75 18.62 3.89
CA GLU A 164 -14.93 17.17 3.96
C GLU A 164 -13.78 16.45 3.21
N PRO A 165 -12.95 15.62 3.88
CA PRO A 165 -11.87 14.90 3.22
C PRO A 165 -12.40 13.76 2.32
N ALA A 166 -11.63 13.40 1.30
CA ALA A 166 -11.93 12.25 0.46
C ALA A 166 -11.92 10.94 1.27
N THR A 167 -12.70 9.96 0.83
CA THR A 167 -12.64 8.57 1.34
C THR A 167 -12.03 7.65 0.28
N ALA A 168 -11.22 6.70 0.71
CA ALA A 168 -10.52 5.76 -0.16
C ALA A 168 -10.26 4.42 0.55
N HIS A 169 -10.16 3.35 -0.22
CA HIS A 169 -9.70 2.04 0.24
C HIS A 169 -8.35 1.64 -0.37
N THR A 170 -7.50 0.96 0.41
CA THR A 170 -6.25 0.37 -0.09
C THR A 170 -6.55 -0.72 -1.12
N VAL A 171 -5.76 -0.79 -2.19
CA VAL A 171 -5.91 -1.79 -3.26
C VAL A 171 -4.62 -2.58 -3.42
N LEU A 172 -4.69 -3.91 -3.22
CA LEU A 172 -3.58 -4.79 -3.55
C LEU A 172 -3.41 -4.88 -5.08
N LEU A 173 -2.30 -4.36 -5.59
CA LEU A 173 -1.92 -4.43 -7.00
C LEU A 173 -0.87 -5.53 -7.23
N GLY A 174 -1.02 -6.32 -8.29
CA GLY A 174 0.04 -7.23 -8.74
C GLY A 174 1.30 -6.46 -9.16
N ILE A 175 2.49 -7.03 -8.95
CA ILE A 175 3.81 -6.37 -9.10
C ILE A 175 3.94 -5.60 -10.43
N THR A 176 3.54 -6.21 -11.56
CA THR A 176 3.55 -5.58 -12.89
C THR A 176 2.68 -4.32 -12.94
N LYS A 177 1.47 -4.37 -12.35
CA LYS A 177 0.54 -3.23 -12.32
C LYS A 177 1.01 -2.15 -11.35
N ALA A 178 1.57 -2.52 -10.19
CA ALA A 178 2.20 -1.57 -9.27
C ALA A 178 3.37 -0.84 -9.95
N SER A 179 4.20 -1.57 -10.73
CA SER A 179 5.34 -1.00 -11.47
C SER A 179 4.92 -0.07 -12.61
N LEU A 180 3.79 -0.35 -13.28
CA LEU A 180 3.21 0.53 -14.30
C LEU A 180 2.52 1.77 -13.72
N ASN A 181 2.05 1.72 -12.46
CA ASN A 181 1.43 2.85 -11.75
C ASN A 181 2.47 3.52 -10.83
N SER A 182 3.68 3.75 -11.36
CA SER A 182 4.72 4.55 -10.71
C SER A 182 4.49 6.03 -11.01
N ASP A 183 4.87 6.89 -10.07
CA ASP A 183 4.60 8.34 -10.15
C ASP A 183 5.53 9.05 -11.15
N SER A 184 6.67 8.44 -11.49
CA SER A 184 7.48 8.80 -12.66
C SER A 184 6.94 8.11 -13.91
N TRP A 185 6.49 8.92 -14.89
CA TRP A 185 6.10 8.38 -16.19
C TRP A 185 7.30 7.89 -16.99
N LEU A 186 8.50 8.46 -16.77
CA LEU A 186 9.71 8.03 -17.47
C LEU A 186 10.15 6.62 -17.01
N ALA A 187 10.12 6.36 -15.70
CA ALA A 187 10.42 5.06 -15.12
C ALA A 187 9.34 3.99 -15.39
N ALA A 188 8.07 4.41 -15.53
CA ALA A 188 6.97 3.53 -15.95
C ALA A 188 7.10 3.16 -17.44
N ALA A 189 7.32 4.15 -18.32
CA ALA A 189 7.50 3.94 -19.75
C ALA A 189 8.73 3.08 -20.06
N SER A 190 9.82 3.19 -19.27
CA SER A 190 11.00 2.35 -19.44
C SER A 190 10.81 0.88 -19.04
N PHE A 191 9.63 0.49 -18.52
CA PHE A 191 9.32 -0.88 -18.14
C PHE A 191 8.47 -1.58 -19.21
N GLN A 192 7.22 -1.15 -19.39
CA GLN A 192 6.25 -1.73 -20.34
C GLN A 192 5.24 -0.65 -20.79
N GLU A 193 4.39 -0.97 -21.77
CA GLU A 193 3.31 -0.09 -22.28
C GLU A 193 3.75 1.33 -22.75
N THR A 194 5.01 1.50 -23.17
CA THR A 194 5.65 2.76 -23.64
C THR A 194 4.69 3.74 -24.34
N THR A 195 4.06 3.33 -25.44
CA THR A 195 3.17 4.18 -26.24
C THR A 195 2.00 4.74 -25.44
N ARG A 196 1.41 3.94 -24.55
CA ARG A 196 0.31 4.36 -23.68
C ARG A 196 0.80 5.37 -22.65
N VAL A 197 1.86 5.04 -21.91
CA VAL A 197 2.39 5.88 -20.83
C VAL A 197 2.83 7.25 -21.37
N LEU A 198 3.50 7.28 -22.52
CA LEU A 198 3.92 8.53 -23.17
C LEU A 198 2.73 9.34 -23.71
N THR A 199 1.71 8.70 -24.27
CA THR A 199 0.49 9.38 -24.73
C THR A 199 -0.27 9.99 -23.55
N GLU A 200 -0.41 9.24 -22.46
CA GLU A 200 -1.08 9.70 -21.24
C GLU A 200 -0.32 10.88 -20.59
N ALA A 201 1.01 10.78 -20.47
CA ALA A 201 1.86 11.85 -19.97
C ALA A 201 1.78 13.12 -20.84
N ALA A 202 1.73 12.98 -22.17
CA ALA A 202 1.59 14.10 -23.10
C ALA A 202 0.20 14.76 -23.04
N VAL A 203 -0.88 13.98 -22.91
CA VAL A 203 -2.27 14.49 -22.83
C VAL A 203 -2.51 15.27 -21.53
N TYR A 204 -2.00 14.80 -20.39
CA TYR A 204 -2.14 15.48 -19.10
C TYR A 204 -0.98 16.45 -18.78
N GLY A 205 0.02 16.57 -19.66
CA GLY A 205 1.21 17.41 -19.41
C GLY A 205 2.03 17.01 -18.17
N LYS A 206 2.09 15.71 -17.84
CA LYS A 206 2.73 15.21 -16.61
C LYS A 206 4.21 15.60 -16.58
N ILE A 207 4.63 16.34 -15.56
CA ILE A 207 6.03 16.75 -15.35
C ILE A 207 6.72 15.69 -14.48
N ASP A 208 7.74 15.02 -15.02
CA ASP A 208 8.60 14.14 -14.23
C ASP A 208 9.59 14.98 -13.39
N ARG A 209 9.84 14.56 -12.15
CA ARG A 209 10.71 15.27 -11.20
C ARG A 209 12.08 14.61 -11.02
N LEU A 210 12.31 13.45 -11.65
CA LEU A 210 13.60 12.74 -11.63
C LEU A 210 14.09 12.43 -10.20
N VAL A 211 13.17 11.93 -9.36
CA VAL A 211 13.41 11.63 -7.93
C VAL A 211 13.82 10.17 -7.72
N GLY A 212 13.42 9.29 -8.63
CA GLY A 212 13.72 7.87 -8.60
C GLY A 212 15.06 7.50 -9.25
N LEU A 213 15.46 6.25 -9.01
CA LEU A 213 16.71 5.69 -9.53
C LEU A 213 16.72 5.61 -11.06
N LYS A 214 15.62 5.16 -11.66
CA LYS A 214 15.56 4.86 -13.11
C LYS A 214 15.65 6.12 -13.96
N GLU A 215 14.94 7.19 -13.61
CA GLU A 215 14.92 8.43 -14.40
C GLU A 215 16.32 9.03 -14.53
N ASN A 216 17.07 9.07 -13.42
CA ASN A 216 18.42 9.63 -13.41
C ASN A 216 19.39 8.76 -14.24
N VAL A 217 19.30 7.42 -14.16
CA VAL A 217 20.07 6.51 -15.04
C VAL A 217 19.75 6.71 -16.52
N ILE A 218 18.46 6.83 -16.87
CA ILE A 218 18.01 7.02 -18.27
C ILE A 218 18.54 8.33 -18.87
N ILE A 219 18.64 9.39 -18.06
CA ILE A 219 19.11 10.72 -18.48
C ILE A 219 20.64 10.86 -18.37
N GLY A 220 21.34 9.92 -17.72
CA GLY A 220 22.78 10.01 -17.46
C GLY A 220 23.15 10.96 -16.32
N LYS A 221 22.21 11.27 -15.42
CA LYS A 221 22.43 12.08 -14.21
C LYS A 221 22.83 11.18 -13.03
N LEU A 222 23.60 11.73 -12.09
CA LEU A 222 23.94 11.03 -10.83
C LEU A 222 22.68 10.52 -10.12
N ILE A 223 22.74 9.26 -9.70
CA ILE A 223 21.62 8.57 -9.07
C ILE A 223 21.37 9.06 -7.63
N PRO A 224 20.11 9.09 -7.16
CA PRO A 224 19.75 9.45 -5.78
C PRO A 224 20.04 8.31 -4.79
N ALA A 225 21.23 7.71 -4.87
CA ALA A 225 21.69 6.68 -3.93
C ALA A 225 22.20 7.35 -2.65
N TYR A 226 21.38 7.32 -1.59
CA TYR A 226 21.71 7.98 -0.33
C TYR A 226 22.88 7.29 0.38
N SER A 227 24.05 7.94 0.36
CA SER A 227 25.20 7.58 1.19
C SER A 227 25.65 8.80 2.02
N PRO A 228 25.67 8.72 3.36
CA PRO A 228 26.14 9.81 4.23
C PRO A 228 27.63 10.19 4.06
N SER A 229 28.45 9.37 3.41
CA SER A 229 29.81 9.76 3.00
C SER A 229 29.78 10.59 1.71
N LEU A 230 28.93 10.22 0.75
CA LEU A 230 28.79 10.89 -0.54
C LEU A 230 28.19 12.30 -0.41
N GLU A 231 27.28 12.52 0.54
CA GLU A 231 26.74 13.86 0.82
C GLU A 231 27.84 14.85 1.23
N LYS A 232 28.82 14.38 2.03
CA LYS A 232 29.97 15.19 2.46
C LYS A 232 30.96 15.46 1.34
N THR A 233 31.21 14.48 0.46
CA THR A 233 32.11 14.70 -0.69
C THR A 233 31.47 15.59 -1.76
N LEU A 234 30.16 15.44 -2.02
CA LEU A 234 29.41 16.34 -2.90
C LEU A 234 29.37 17.77 -2.35
N ALA A 235 29.20 17.94 -1.03
CA ALA A 235 29.27 19.26 -0.40
C ALA A 235 30.67 19.91 -0.58
N ALA A 236 31.75 19.17 -0.35
CA ALA A 236 33.12 19.66 -0.57
C ALA A 236 33.37 20.05 -2.04
N LEU A 237 32.99 19.20 -3.00
CA LEU A 237 33.11 19.49 -4.44
C LEU A 237 32.24 20.70 -4.86
N ALA A 238 31.11 20.92 -4.20
CA ALA A 238 30.24 22.10 -4.40
C ALA A 238 30.75 23.39 -3.72
N GLU A 239 31.82 23.31 -2.91
CA GLU A 239 32.58 24.46 -2.43
C GLU A 239 33.84 24.69 -3.28
N GLU A 240 34.57 23.63 -3.66
CA GLU A 240 35.72 23.73 -4.58
C GLU A 240 35.33 24.32 -5.95
N SER A 241 34.18 23.91 -6.50
CA SER A 241 33.66 24.47 -7.76
C SER A 241 33.19 25.94 -7.66
N LYS A 242 32.96 26.47 -6.45
CA LYS A 242 32.75 27.91 -6.21
C LYS A 242 34.05 28.67 -5.92
N ALA A 243 35.14 27.95 -5.61
CA ALA A 243 36.46 28.53 -5.36
C ALA A 243 37.26 28.77 -6.66
N VAL A 244 36.80 28.22 -7.80
CA VAL A 244 37.26 28.65 -9.13
C VAL A 244 36.75 30.08 -9.37
N PRO A 245 37.62 31.10 -9.47
CA PRO A 245 37.17 32.47 -9.65
C PRO A 245 36.54 32.67 -11.03
N ASP A 246 35.52 33.54 -11.09
CA ASP A 246 34.88 33.99 -12.32
C ASP A 246 35.93 34.53 -13.30
N LEU A 247 36.22 33.78 -14.36
CA LEU A 247 37.09 34.20 -15.46
C LEU A 247 36.33 35.21 -16.32
N SER A 248 36.26 36.44 -15.81
CA SER A 248 35.60 37.58 -16.44
C SER A 248 35.95 37.66 -17.93
N PHE A 249 34.94 37.66 -18.79
CA PHE A 249 35.08 37.83 -20.23
C PHE A 249 35.65 39.22 -20.55
N GLY A 250 36.97 39.30 -20.61
CA GLY A 250 37.69 40.45 -21.15
C GLY A 250 37.32 40.70 -22.62
N GLU A 251 37.42 41.96 -23.03
CA GLU A 251 36.93 42.43 -24.33
C GLU A 251 37.57 41.67 -25.51
N MET A 252 36.75 41.31 -26.49
CA MET A 252 37.20 40.60 -27.69
C MET A 252 38.16 41.48 -28.51
N THR A 253 39.43 41.10 -28.53
CA THR A 253 40.41 41.55 -29.52
C THR A 253 40.79 40.36 -30.40
N GLU A 254 40.89 40.59 -31.71
CA GLU A 254 41.01 39.50 -32.70
C GLU A 254 42.40 38.83 -32.66
N GLY A 255 42.46 37.49 -32.78
CA GLY A 255 43.67 36.82 -33.27
C GLY A 255 44.28 35.64 -32.48
N VAL A 256 43.52 34.85 -31.73
CA VAL A 256 44.00 33.58 -31.12
C VAL A 256 42.97 32.46 -31.36
N PRO A 257 43.37 31.21 -31.68
CA PRO A 257 42.43 30.10 -31.86
C PRO A 257 41.67 29.76 -30.56
N GLY A 258 40.45 29.22 -30.72
CA GLY A 258 39.52 28.96 -29.63
C GLY A 258 39.96 27.85 -28.64
N PRO A 259 39.33 27.79 -27.45
CA PRO A 259 39.73 26.89 -26.39
C PRO A 259 39.50 25.42 -26.76
N MET A 260 40.50 24.58 -26.51
CA MET A 260 40.31 23.13 -26.47
C MET A 260 39.48 22.78 -25.23
N VAL A 261 38.61 21.76 -25.36
CA VAL A 261 37.90 21.20 -24.21
C VAL A 261 38.92 20.58 -23.27
N ALA A 262 38.95 21.03 -22.01
CA ALA A 262 39.79 20.42 -20.99
C ALA A 262 39.16 19.09 -20.55
N GLU A 263 39.76 17.98 -20.98
CA GLU A 263 39.43 16.65 -20.45
C GLU A 263 39.76 16.60 -18.96
N ALA A 264 38.88 16.00 -18.16
CA ALA A 264 39.15 15.77 -16.75
C ALA A 264 40.28 14.73 -16.61
N PRO A 265 41.28 14.94 -15.74
CA PRO A 265 42.44 14.06 -15.66
C PRO A 265 42.03 12.65 -15.19
N GLU A 266 42.27 11.64 -16.03
CA GLU A 266 41.90 10.24 -15.78
C GLU A 266 42.48 9.70 -14.46
N ASP A 267 43.65 10.20 -14.05
CA ASP A 267 44.29 9.91 -12.76
C ASP A 267 43.35 10.12 -11.56
N LEU A 268 42.50 11.15 -11.59
CA LEU A 268 41.57 11.44 -10.50
C LEU A 268 40.44 10.40 -10.44
N LEU A 269 39.95 9.96 -11.60
CA LEU A 269 38.89 8.95 -11.70
C LEU A 269 39.41 7.57 -11.25
N ASN A 270 40.63 7.21 -11.64
CA ASN A 270 41.29 5.97 -11.22
C ASN A 270 41.57 5.96 -9.71
N GLN A 271 42.06 7.07 -9.13
CA GLN A 271 42.26 7.18 -7.67
C GLN A 271 40.96 7.11 -6.85
N LEU A 272 39.82 7.51 -7.42
CA LEU A 272 38.51 7.37 -6.80
C LEU A 272 38.00 5.92 -6.86
N LEU A 273 38.24 5.21 -7.98
CA LEU A 273 37.90 3.80 -8.14
C LEU A 273 38.69 2.91 -7.15
N ASP A 274 40.00 3.12 -7.02
CA ASP A 274 40.83 2.37 -6.04
C ASP A 274 40.36 2.58 -4.59
N LYS A 275 40.01 3.82 -4.21
CA LYS A 275 39.48 4.10 -2.86
C LYS A 275 38.14 3.43 -2.60
N ALA A 276 37.21 3.48 -3.56
CA ALA A 276 35.91 2.81 -3.44
C ALA A 276 36.07 1.29 -3.33
N SER A 277 37.01 0.69 -4.07
CA SER A 277 37.36 -0.73 -3.95
C SER A 277 37.91 -1.07 -2.56
N GLN A 278 38.83 -0.26 -2.02
CA GLN A 278 39.40 -0.50 -0.69
C GLN A 278 38.36 -0.38 0.43
N GLU A 279 37.49 0.63 0.41
CA GLU A 279 36.42 0.76 1.41
C GLU A 279 35.45 -0.44 1.36
N SER A 280 35.10 -0.94 0.17
CA SER A 280 34.22 -2.10 0.03
C SER A 280 34.76 -3.39 0.68
N SER A 281 36.09 -3.57 0.68
CA SER A 281 36.77 -4.72 1.29
C SER A 281 36.78 -4.70 2.81
N SER A 282 36.46 -3.56 3.44
CA SER A 282 36.46 -3.40 4.90
C SER A 282 35.14 -3.81 5.59
N LEU A 283 34.11 -4.17 4.82
CA LEU A 283 32.74 -4.37 5.32
C LEU A 283 32.30 -5.85 5.40
N THR A 284 33.19 -6.81 5.16
CA THR A 284 32.92 -8.24 5.39
C THR A 284 33.14 -8.62 6.85
N THR A 285 32.15 -9.24 7.48
CA THR A 285 32.28 -9.82 8.82
C THR A 285 33.30 -10.97 8.85
N PRO A 286 33.95 -11.25 9.99
CA PRO A 286 34.87 -12.39 10.10
C PRO A 286 34.15 -13.71 9.81
N GLU A 287 34.75 -14.59 9.02
CA GLU A 287 34.30 -15.96 8.88
C GLU A 287 34.63 -16.75 10.16
N GLU A 288 33.69 -17.58 10.63
CA GLU A 288 33.88 -18.42 11.81
C GLU A 288 34.64 -19.70 11.42
N GLU A 289 35.79 -19.94 12.05
CA GLU A 289 36.78 -20.91 11.59
C GLU A 289 36.36 -22.37 11.88
N ILE A 290 35.65 -22.98 10.92
CA ILE A 290 35.31 -24.41 10.97
C ILE A 290 36.56 -25.24 10.71
N GLY A 291 37.16 -25.76 11.78
CA GLY A 291 38.31 -26.66 11.72
C GLY A 291 38.05 -27.97 10.95
N PRO A 292 39.10 -28.61 10.41
CA PRO A 292 38.96 -29.79 9.57
C PRO A 292 38.40 -31.01 10.33
N PRO A 293 37.62 -31.88 9.68
CA PRO A 293 37.05 -33.07 10.31
C PRO A 293 38.15 -34.04 10.74
N GLY A 294 38.03 -34.57 11.97
CA GLY A 294 38.94 -35.57 12.51
C GLY A 294 38.82 -36.91 11.78
N SER A 295 39.96 -37.59 11.62
CA SER A 295 40.00 -38.97 11.12
C SER A 295 39.59 -39.95 12.22
N GLU A 296 38.37 -40.49 12.13
CA GLU A 296 37.94 -41.57 13.03
C GLU A 296 38.47 -42.95 12.57
N ASP A 297 38.91 -43.69 13.58
CA ASP A 297 39.63 -44.96 13.59
C ASP A 297 38.88 -46.11 12.87
N ASP A 298 39.55 -46.79 11.93
CA ASP A 298 38.99 -47.94 11.19
C ASP A 298 39.37 -49.26 11.89
N GLY A 299 38.59 -49.61 12.92
CA GLY A 299 38.77 -50.80 13.75
C GLY A 299 37.84 -51.96 13.35
N PRO A 300 38.34 -53.19 13.15
CA PRO A 300 37.56 -54.26 12.52
C PRO A 300 36.48 -54.85 13.45
N LYS A 301 35.33 -55.18 12.86
CA LYS A 301 34.36 -56.12 13.47
C LYS A 301 34.42 -57.48 12.78
N SER A 302 34.59 -58.50 13.62
CA SER A 302 34.57 -59.91 13.25
C SER A 302 33.14 -60.44 13.06
N GLU A 303 33.10 -61.68 12.60
CA GLU A 303 31.94 -62.56 12.47
C GLU A 303 31.07 -62.64 13.73
N ASP A 304 29.74 -62.67 13.54
CA ASP A 304 28.81 -63.74 13.95
C ASP A 304 27.47 -63.60 13.17
#